data_AF-A0A9D7J6V5-F1
#
_entry.id   AF-A0A9D7J6V5-F1
#
_cell.length_a   1.000
_cell.length_b   1.000
_cell.length_c   1.000
_cell.angle_alpha   90.00
_cell.angle_beta   90.00
_cell.angle_gamma   90.00
#
_symmetry.space_group_name_H-M   'P 1'
#
loop_
_entity.id
_entity.type
_entity.pdbx_description
1 polymer ?
#
loop_
_entity_poly.entity_id
_entity_poly.type
_entity_poly.pdbx_seq_one_letter_code
_entity_poly.pdbx_strand_id
1 'polypeptide(L)'
;MTLAPAKLRELLDRYRRAELSVGASTAALVLELGQELAAGNLAVDEFELALIAAEKLGFDASSGVAARHLAEIRSAQNAAGITEPAPFPLDAATVRAHATAEALRRTDDPGHRQAIVEKAAVWADRGAKMGGRRTVDRSAAASGRQWRRVPDGDPCTFCAMLATRGFLDDGYTSRDSALWTKAGRKYHDFCGCVATEIVDGWEPTPQEQRWIDAYETAGAAVSAQGLPLTPETVLPRMREAMAATAPLESLTRQQLEDRMQAAMDREDWQEAERAGELLDSSFYNAAGRRLDMADPYRDEIFDWYTTADPGTQDRFLDQLGDERSSGWLEAQYAATTGKATKQVPTGREQREQYEAHIETEYLAAENATNGHMLTAQARAAGRTSRDLWSVNESTARSWASPEMLEYWDQHGRMTWTDWQAMHRGDTDGIQKRSGTWLQ
;
A
#
# COMPACT_ATOMS: atom_id res chain seq x y z
N MET A 1 -40.04 -16.63 7.26
CA MET A 1 -39.80 -15.28 6.69
C MET A 1 -38.39 -15.31 6.14
N THR A 2 -38.23 -15.36 4.82
CA THR A 2 -36.92 -15.33 4.15
C THR A 2 -36.28 -13.98 4.43
N LEU A 3 -35.05 -13.98 4.95
CA LEU A 3 -34.37 -12.73 5.31
C LEU A 3 -34.02 -11.95 4.03
N ALA A 4 -34.06 -10.62 4.10
CA ALA A 4 -33.79 -9.78 2.93
C ALA A 4 -32.38 -10.07 2.37
N PRO A 5 -32.21 -10.26 1.05
CA PRO A 5 -30.92 -10.57 0.42
C PRO A 5 -29.78 -9.62 0.80
N ALA A 6 -30.10 -8.35 1.08
CA ALA A 6 -29.14 -7.34 1.53
C ALA A 6 -28.43 -7.72 2.85
N LYS A 7 -29.14 -8.34 3.81
CA LYS A 7 -28.53 -8.67 5.11
C LYS A 7 -27.57 -9.85 5.00
N LEU A 8 -27.88 -10.84 4.17
CA LEU A 8 -26.99 -11.97 3.91
C LEU A 8 -25.71 -11.51 3.21
N ARG A 9 -25.81 -10.54 2.29
CA ARG A 9 -24.64 -9.90 1.67
C ARG A 9 -23.78 -9.17 2.69
N GLU A 10 -24.39 -8.40 3.60
CA GLU A 10 -23.66 -7.68 4.66
C GLU A 10 -22.89 -8.64 5.59
N LEU A 11 -23.50 -9.77 5.98
CA LEU A 11 -22.84 -10.81 6.79
C LEU A 11 -21.65 -11.41 6.03
N LEU A 12 -21.85 -11.75 4.75
CA LEU A 12 -20.81 -12.33 3.91
C LEU A 12 -19.62 -11.37 3.69
N ASP A 13 -19.89 -10.09 3.45
CA ASP A 13 -18.85 -9.07 3.27
C ASP A 13 -18.04 -8.86 4.55
N ARG A 14 -18.70 -8.85 5.70
CA ARG A 14 -18.04 -8.78 7.01
C ARG A 14 -17.15 -9.99 7.25
N TYR A 15 -17.66 -11.18 6.97
CA TYR A 15 -16.91 -12.43 7.07
C TYR A 15 -15.67 -12.42 6.18
N ARG A 16 -15.81 -12.01 4.91
CA ARG A 16 -14.69 -11.86 3.96
C ARG A 16 -13.61 -10.92 4.47
N ARG A 17 -13.98 -9.72 4.92
CA ARG A 17 -13.02 -8.75 5.46
C ARG A 17 -12.29 -9.29 6.69
N ALA A 18 -13.00 -10.01 7.56
CA ALA A 18 -12.39 -10.63 8.74
C ALA A 18 -11.37 -11.73 8.36
N GLU A 19 -11.69 -12.59 7.38
CA GLU A 19 -10.76 -13.61 6.88
C GLU A 19 -9.50 -13.01 6.23
N LEU A 20 -9.67 -11.95 5.43
CA LEU A 20 -8.56 -11.20 4.85
C LEU A 20 -7.67 -10.59 5.93
N SER A 21 -8.28 -9.96 6.94
CA SER A 21 -7.56 -9.37 8.07
C SER A 21 -6.77 -10.40 8.89
N VAL A 22 -7.35 -11.58 9.14
CA VAL A 22 -6.63 -12.67 9.84
C VAL A 22 -5.42 -13.16 9.03
N GLY A 23 -5.59 -13.37 7.72
CA GLY A 23 -4.50 -13.77 6.84
C GLY A 23 -3.37 -12.74 6.80
N ALA A 24 -3.71 -11.48 6.55
CA ALA A 24 -2.76 -10.37 6.51
C ALA A 24 -2.02 -10.18 7.84
N SER A 25 -2.73 -10.25 8.98
CA SER A 25 -2.12 -10.11 10.31
C SER A 25 -1.16 -11.26 10.61
N THR A 26 -1.48 -12.48 10.16
CA THR A 26 -0.59 -13.63 10.33
C THR A 26 0.68 -13.48 9.50
N ALA A 27 0.56 -13.01 8.25
CA ALA A 27 1.72 -12.72 7.41
C ALA A 27 2.60 -11.60 8.01
N ALA A 28 1.98 -10.52 8.49
CA ALA A 28 2.70 -9.42 9.15
C ALA A 28 3.46 -9.90 10.40
N LEU A 29 2.84 -10.76 11.22
CA LEU A 29 3.52 -11.38 12.37
C LEU A 29 4.75 -12.20 11.95
N VAL A 30 4.66 -12.95 10.85
CA VAL A 30 5.82 -13.73 10.36
C VAL A 30 6.94 -12.82 9.84
N LEU A 31 6.59 -11.70 9.19
CA LEU A 31 7.57 -10.70 8.78
C LEU A 31 8.27 -10.07 10.00
N GLU A 32 7.53 -9.74 11.04
CA GLU A 32 8.07 -9.22 12.32
C GLU A 32 9.02 -10.24 12.97
N LEU A 33 8.63 -11.51 13.05
CA LEU A 33 9.51 -12.58 13.53
C LEU A 33 10.80 -12.70 12.71
N GLY A 34 10.72 -12.41 11.41
CA GLY A 34 11.89 -12.36 10.54
C GLY A 34 12.79 -11.17 10.80
N GLN A 35 12.23 -10.01 11.17
CA GLN A 35 13.01 -8.85 11.61
C GLN A 35 13.74 -9.13 12.92
N GLU A 36 13.07 -9.75 13.89
CA GLU A 36 13.69 -10.18 15.14
C GLU A 36 14.82 -11.20 14.92
N LEU A 37 14.63 -12.14 13.98
CA LEU A 37 15.67 -13.07 13.53
C LEU A 37 16.85 -12.33 12.88
N ALA A 38 16.60 -11.33 12.04
CA ALA A 38 17.64 -10.55 11.38
C ALA A 38 18.42 -9.65 12.37
N ALA A 39 17.74 -9.14 13.41
CA ALA A 39 18.35 -8.38 14.49
C ALA A 39 19.17 -9.25 15.47
N GLY A 40 19.08 -10.58 15.38
CA GLY A 40 19.75 -11.51 16.28
C GLY A 40 19.05 -11.69 17.64
N ASN A 41 17.82 -11.19 17.77
CA ASN A 41 16.99 -11.35 18.95
C ASN A 41 16.28 -12.71 19.01
N LEU A 42 16.25 -13.43 17.88
CA LEU A 42 15.63 -14.74 17.73
C LEU A 42 16.60 -15.70 17.02
N ALA A 43 16.82 -16.89 17.58
CA ALA A 43 17.55 -17.96 16.89
C ALA A 43 16.67 -18.63 15.82
N VAL A 44 17.29 -19.30 14.84
CA VAL A 44 16.54 -20.01 13.76
C VAL A 44 15.59 -21.07 14.32
N ASP A 45 15.99 -21.78 15.38
CA ASP A 45 15.16 -22.82 16.02
C ASP A 45 13.97 -22.20 16.77
N GLU A 46 14.15 -21.01 17.35
CA GLU A 46 13.08 -20.25 17.99
C GLU A 46 12.12 -19.68 16.93
N PHE A 47 12.64 -19.22 15.79
CA PHE A 47 11.86 -18.81 14.63
C PHE A 47 11.02 -19.97 14.08
N GLU A 48 11.58 -21.19 13.99
CA GLU A 48 10.85 -22.39 13.56
C GLU A 48 9.61 -22.64 14.45
N LEU A 49 9.78 -22.57 15.78
CA LEU A 49 8.69 -22.73 16.74
C LEU A 49 7.68 -21.58 16.67
N ALA A 50 8.16 -20.34 16.61
CA ALA A 50 7.32 -19.14 16.53
C ALA A 50 6.46 -19.14 15.25
N LEU A 51 7.00 -19.66 14.16
CA LEU A 51 6.30 -19.80 12.89
C LEU A 51 5.15 -20.82 12.96
N ILE A 52 5.34 -21.96 13.63
CA ILE A 52 4.26 -22.92 13.91
C ILE A 52 3.18 -22.26 14.78
N ALA A 53 3.58 -21.49 15.79
CA ALA A 53 2.66 -20.78 16.68
C ALA A 53 1.85 -19.71 15.92
N ALA A 54 2.50 -18.93 15.05
CA ALA A 54 1.84 -17.93 14.20
C ALA A 54 0.81 -18.58 13.27
N GLU A 55 1.16 -19.70 12.61
CA GLU A 55 0.21 -20.47 11.81
C GLU A 55 -1.00 -20.95 12.62
N LYS A 56 -0.75 -21.51 13.82
CA LYS A 56 -1.82 -22.00 14.68
C LYS A 56 -2.75 -20.89 15.11
N LEU A 57 -2.20 -19.76 15.53
CA LEU A 57 -2.96 -18.59 15.95
C LEU A 57 -3.86 -18.09 14.82
N GLY A 58 -3.30 -17.90 13.62
CA GLY A 58 -4.05 -17.48 12.44
C GLY A 58 -5.12 -18.48 12.02
N PHE A 59 -4.80 -19.79 12.07
CA PHE A 59 -5.73 -20.86 11.73
C PHE A 59 -6.91 -20.92 12.69
N ASP A 60 -6.66 -20.87 14.00
CA ASP A 60 -7.70 -20.91 15.03
C ASP A 60 -8.57 -19.63 14.98
N ALA A 61 -7.96 -18.46 14.73
CA ALA A 61 -8.68 -17.20 14.55
C ALA A 61 -9.63 -17.26 13.34
N SER A 62 -9.13 -17.71 12.18
CA SER A 62 -9.92 -17.89 10.96
C SER A 62 -11.05 -18.94 11.16
N SER A 63 -10.75 -20.05 11.84
CA SER A 63 -11.74 -21.06 12.22
C SER A 63 -12.86 -20.47 13.09
N GLY A 64 -12.52 -19.63 14.07
CA GLY A 64 -13.48 -18.94 14.92
C GLY A 64 -14.31 -17.89 14.18
N VAL A 65 -13.70 -17.15 13.25
CA VAL A 65 -14.40 -16.20 12.36
C VAL A 65 -15.45 -16.95 11.51
N ALA A 66 -15.08 -18.07 10.90
CA ALA A 66 -16.01 -18.91 10.14
C ALA A 66 -17.13 -19.51 11.01
N ALA A 67 -16.81 -20.01 12.21
CA ALA A 67 -17.79 -20.56 13.13
C ALA A 67 -18.88 -19.52 13.51
N ARG A 68 -18.47 -18.27 13.76
CA ARG A 68 -19.40 -17.16 14.01
C ARG A 68 -20.25 -16.85 12.78
N HIS A 69 -19.63 -16.75 11.61
CA HIS A 69 -20.35 -16.50 10.35
C HIS A 69 -21.43 -17.56 10.09
N LEU A 70 -21.10 -18.84 10.25
CA LEU A 70 -22.06 -19.95 10.11
C LEU A 70 -23.24 -19.80 11.08
N ALA A 71 -22.98 -19.45 12.33
CA ALA A 71 -24.05 -19.21 13.32
C ALA A 71 -24.94 -18.01 12.91
N GLU A 72 -24.33 -16.93 12.41
CA GLU A 72 -25.05 -15.74 11.96
C GLU A 72 -25.95 -16.01 10.74
N ILE A 73 -25.44 -16.68 9.69
CA ILE A 73 -26.25 -16.98 8.49
C ILE A 73 -27.37 -17.97 8.80
N ARG A 74 -27.09 -18.99 9.61
CA ARG A 74 -28.09 -19.99 10.04
C ARG A 74 -29.18 -19.36 10.87
N SER A 75 -28.82 -18.52 11.84
CA SER A 75 -29.77 -17.74 12.65
C SER A 75 -30.61 -16.82 11.77
N ALA A 76 -29.97 -16.09 10.85
CA ALA A 76 -30.66 -15.24 9.88
C ALA A 76 -31.67 -16.03 9.04
N GLN A 77 -31.34 -17.24 8.62
CA GLN A 77 -32.23 -18.06 7.80
C GLN A 77 -33.14 -19.00 8.61
N ASN A 78 -33.20 -18.83 9.94
CA ASN A 78 -33.96 -19.69 10.87
C ASN A 78 -33.66 -21.19 10.68
N ALA A 79 -32.40 -21.51 10.39
CA ALA A 79 -31.94 -22.86 10.14
C ALA A 79 -31.10 -23.38 11.31
N ALA A 80 -31.31 -24.63 11.72
CA ALA A 80 -30.42 -25.33 12.64
C ALA A 80 -29.17 -25.85 11.90
N GLY A 81 -28.07 -26.12 12.58
CA GLY A 81 -26.89 -26.72 11.95
C GLY A 81 -25.78 -27.03 12.95
N ILE A 82 -24.88 -27.93 12.56
CA ILE A 82 -23.71 -28.32 13.35
C ILE A 82 -22.53 -27.47 12.90
N THR A 83 -21.84 -26.85 13.86
CA THR A 83 -20.56 -26.16 13.62
C THR A 83 -19.43 -27.07 14.06
N GLU A 84 -18.60 -27.51 13.12
CA GLU A 84 -17.41 -28.32 13.35
C GLU A 84 -16.15 -27.51 13.01
N PRO A 85 -15.52 -26.86 14.00
CA PRO A 85 -14.22 -26.22 13.81
C PRO A 85 -13.19 -27.21 13.26
N ALA A 86 -12.44 -26.80 12.24
CA ALA A 86 -11.37 -27.62 11.71
C ALA A 86 -10.23 -27.75 12.73
N PRO A 87 -9.61 -28.93 12.88
CA PRO A 87 -8.41 -29.07 13.68
C PRO A 87 -7.20 -28.48 12.95
N PHE A 88 -6.31 -27.85 13.72
CA PHE A 88 -5.04 -27.33 13.20
C PHE A 88 -4.18 -28.47 12.64
N PRO A 89 -3.72 -28.39 11.37
CA PRO A 89 -2.90 -29.43 10.75
C PRO A 89 -1.43 -29.32 11.18
N LEU A 90 -1.14 -29.69 12.44
CA LEU A 90 0.18 -29.54 13.07
C LEU A 90 1.30 -30.17 12.23
N ASP A 91 1.11 -31.38 11.72
CA ASP A 91 2.15 -32.06 10.93
C ASP A 91 2.55 -31.26 9.68
N ALA A 92 1.55 -30.73 8.97
CA ALA A 92 1.78 -29.96 7.76
C ALA A 92 2.44 -28.60 8.05
N ALA A 93 2.06 -27.95 9.15
CA ALA A 93 2.69 -26.71 9.61
C ALA A 93 4.14 -26.95 10.03
N THR A 94 4.38 -28.01 10.81
CA THR A 94 5.72 -28.42 11.26
C THR A 94 6.65 -28.68 10.08
N VAL A 95 6.20 -29.43 9.06
CA VAL A 95 7.00 -29.68 7.86
C VAL A 95 7.38 -28.39 7.12
N ARG A 96 6.48 -27.40 7.05
CA ARG A 96 6.76 -26.11 6.40
C ARG A 96 7.71 -25.25 7.21
N ALA A 97 7.48 -25.15 8.52
CA ALA A 97 8.35 -24.40 9.42
C ALA A 97 9.77 -24.99 9.40
N HIS A 98 9.89 -26.31 9.50
CA HIS A 98 11.17 -27.01 9.42
C HIS A 98 11.89 -26.77 8.09
N ALA A 99 11.18 -26.89 6.96
CA ALA A 99 11.75 -26.61 5.65
C ALA A 99 12.24 -25.14 5.52
N THR A 100 11.55 -24.21 6.18
CA THR A 100 11.92 -22.79 6.21
C THR A 100 13.18 -22.58 7.07
N ALA A 101 13.23 -23.17 8.26
CA ALA A 101 14.39 -23.15 9.14
C ALA A 101 15.62 -23.76 8.46
N GLU A 102 15.47 -24.90 7.80
CA GLU A 102 16.52 -25.53 7.00
C GLU A 102 17.02 -24.65 5.86
N ALA A 103 16.13 -23.92 5.19
CA ALA A 103 16.54 -22.97 4.16
C ALA A 103 17.34 -21.81 4.76
N LEU A 104 16.92 -21.29 5.92
CA LEU A 104 17.64 -20.23 6.65
C LEU A 104 19.03 -20.69 7.11
N ARG A 105 19.19 -21.95 7.56
CA ARG A 105 20.50 -22.50 7.97
C ARG A 105 21.50 -22.66 6.81
N ARG A 106 21.04 -22.65 5.56
CA ARG A 106 21.89 -22.85 4.36
C ARG A 106 22.47 -21.55 3.81
N THR A 107 22.08 -20.39 4.35
CA THR A 107 22.53 -19.10 3.84
C THR A 107 22.65 -18.06 4.94
N ASP A 108 23.78 -17.37 4.95
CA ASP A 108 24.02 -16.20 5.78
C ASP A 108 23.75 -14.89 5.02
N ASP A 109 23.52 -14.96 3.70
CA ASP A 109 23.20 -13.79 2.87
C ASP A 109 21.89 -13.12 3.35
N PRO A 110 21.92 -11.84 3.80
CA PRO A 110 20.75 -11.17 4.35
C PRO A 110 19.58 -11.06 3.36
N GLY A 111 19.85 -10.83 2.07
CA GLY A 111 18.83 -10.73 1.04
C GLY A 111 18.11 -12.05 0.80
N HIS A 112 18.84 -13.15 0.72
CA HIS A 112 18.28 -14.50 0.61
C HIS A 112 17.48 -14.89 1.86
N ARG A 113 17.96 -14.56 3.05
CA ARG A 113 17.24 -14.82 4.30
C ARG A 113 15.92 -14.06 4.34
N GLN A 114 15.93 -12.78 3.95
CA GLN A 114 14.73 -11.96 3.82
C GLN A 114 13.72 -12.59 2.84
N ALA A 115 14.17 -13.01 1.65
CA ALA A 115 13.30 -13.67 0.66
C ALA A 115 12.69 -15.00 1.19
N ILE A 116 13.43 -15.74 2.02
CA ILE A 116 12.92 -16.96 2.68
C ILE A 116 11.80 -16.61 3.67
N VAL A 117 11.99 -15.58 4.50
CA VAL A 117 10.98 -15.08 5.45
C VAL A 117 9.74 -14.56 4.71
N GLU A 118 9.90 -13.78 3.64
CA GLU A 118 8.80 -13.28 2.84
C GLU A 118 7.97 -14.42 2.26
N LYS A 119 8.65 -15.45 1.73
CA LYS A 119 7.99 -16.68 1.29
C LYS A 119 7.28 -17.38 2.44
N ALA A 120 7.82 -17.31 3.66
CA ALA A 120 7.16 -17.82 4.86
C ALA A 120 5.85 -17.11 5.18
N ALA A 121 5.87 -15.78 5.16
CA ALA A 121 4.69 -14.95 5.36
C ALA A 121 3.59 -15.24 4.31
N VAL A 122 3.98 -15.41 3.05
CA VAL A 122 3.08 -15.73 1.92
C VAL A 122 2.27 -17.01 2.19
N TRP A 123 2.93 -18.09 2.63
CA TRP A 123 2.20 -19.32 2.92
C TRP A 123 1.51 -19.29 4.28
N ALA A 124 1.97 -18.48 5.24
CA ALA A 124 1.33 -18.33 6.55
C ALA A 124 -0.03 -17.63 6.43
N ASP A 125 -0.17 -16.61 5.58
CA ASP A 125 -1.46 -16.02 5.19
C ASP A 125 -2.43 -17.10 4.68
N ARG A 126 -1.96 -17.95 3.75
CA ARG A 126 -2.77 -19.05 3.22
C ARG A 126 -3.10 -20.05 4.33
N GLY A 127 -2.13 -20.42 5.15
CA GLY A 127 -2.25 -21.37 6.26
C GLY A 127 -3.32 -20.94 7.24
N ALA A 128 -3.32 -19.67 7.65
CA ALA A 128 -4.33 -19.07 8.51
C ALA A 128 -5.73 -19.18 7.91
N LYS A 129 -5.94 -18.68 6.68
CA LYS A 129 -7.26 -18.71 6.01
C LYS A 129 -7.78 -20.12 5.74
N MET A 130 -6.92 -21.14 5.74
CA MET A 130 -7.38 -22.53 5.65
C MET A 130 -8.18 -22.98 6.87
N GLY A 131 -8.06 -22.32 8.03
CA GLY A 131 -8.88 -22.57 9.22
C GLY A 131 -10.36 -22.42 8.92
N GLY A 132 -10.77 -21.22 8.50
CA GLY A 132 -12.15 -20.89 8.19
C GLY A 132 -12.69 -21.68 7.00
N ARG A 133 -11.91 -21.80 5.93
CA ARG A 133 -12.28 -22.58 4.73
C ARG A 133 -12.59 -24.05 5.06
N ARG A 134 -11.81 -24.67 5.95
CA ARG A 134 -12.03 -26.07 6.38
C ARG A 134 -13.18 -26.17 7.38
N THR A 135 -13.36 -25.18 8.26
CA THR A 135 -14.48 -25.15 9.20
C THR A 135 -15.81 -25.10 8.47
N VAL A 136 -15.93 -24.30 7.41
CA VAL A 136 -17.14 -24.27 6.58
C VAL A 136 -17.40 -25.59 5.88
N ASP A 137 -16.39 -26.16 5.22
CA ASP A 137 -16.51 -27.47 4.55
C ASP A 137 -16.97 -28.57 5.52
N ARG A 138 -16.33 -28.68 6.69
CA ARG A 138 -16.71 -29.66 7.72
C ARG A 138 -18.12 -29.41 8.28
N SER A 139 -18.45 -28.16 8.57
CA SER A 139 -19.74 -27.79 9.17
C SER A 139 -20.91 -27.97 8.21
N ALA A 140 -20.70 -27.67 6.92
CA ALA A 140 -21.67 -27.91 5.86
C ALA A 140 -21.91 -29.41 5.69
N ALA A 141 -20.84 -30.22 5.61
CA ALA A 141 -20.93 -31.67 5.54
C ALA A 141 -21.66 -32.27 6.77
N ALA A 142 -21.30 -31.85 7.98
CA ALA A 142 -21.96 -32.29 9.22
C ALA A 142 -23.44 -31.90 9.27
N SER A 143 -23.83 -30.83 8.58
CA SER A 143 -25.22 -30.36 8.50
C SER A 143 -25.96 -30.88 7.25
N GLY A 144 -25.34 -31.75 6.45
CA GLY A 144 -25.94 -32.28 5.21
C GLY A 144 -26.19 -31.20 4.15
N ARG A 145 -25.37 -30.16 4.11
CA ARG A 145 -25.53 -28.99 3.24
C ARG A 145 -24.38 -28.82 2.27
N GLN A 146 -24.68 -28.09 1.21
CA GLN A 146 -23.70 -27.60 0.27
C GLN A 146 -23.04 -26.31 0.76
N TRP A 147 -21.90 -25.98 0.17
CA TRP A 147 -21.20 -24.72 0.39
C TRP A 147 -20.70 -24.16 -0.94
N ARG A 148 -20.42 -22.85 -0.97
CA ARG A 148 -19.87 -22.16 -2.13
C ARG A 148 -18.58 -21.41 -1.79
N ARG A 149 -17.78 -21.13 -2.82
CA ARG A 149 -16.69 -20.17 -2.71
C ARG A 149 -17.21 -18.77 -2.97
N VAL A 150 -16.67 -17.81 -2.23
CA VAL A 150 -16.97 -16.38 -2.43
C VAL A 150 -15.64 -15.66 -2.59
N PRO A 151 -15.38 -15.04 -3.77
CA PRO A 151 -14.22 -14.22 -4.03
C PRO A 151 -14.06 -13.04 -3.09
N ASP A 152 -12.97 -12.28 -3.22
CA ASP A 152 -12.73 -10.98 -2.56
C ASP A 152 -13.25 -9.78 -3.38
N GLY A 153 -13.89 -10.04 -4.53
CA GLY A 153 -14.48 -9.02 -5.41
C GLY A 153 -13.63 -8.80 -6.67
N ASP A 154 -12.37 -9.22 -6.63
CA ASP A 154 -11.45 -9.21 -7.78
C ASP A 154 -10.71 -10.57 -7.91
N PRO A 155 -11.46 -11.66 -8.14
CA PRO A 155 -10.85 -12.98 -8.26
C PRO A 155 -10.03 -13.11 -9.54
N CYS A 156 -8.92 -13.86 -9.47
CA CYS A 156 -8.35 -14.45 -10.67
C CYS A 156 -9.39 -15.36 -11.37
N THR A 157 -9.26 -15.58 -12.68
CA THR A 157 -10.23 -16.38 -13.46
C THR A 157 -10.46 -17.78 -12.88
N PHE A 158 -9.45 -18.41 -12.28
CA PHE A 158 -9.62 -19.70 -11.62
C PHE A 158 -10.54 -19.62 -10.40
N CYS A 159 -10.39 -18.58 -9.59
CA CYS A 159 -11.25 -18.31 -8.45
C CYS A 159 -12.68 -17.95 -8.88
N ALA A 160 -12.82 -17.14 -9.94
CA ALA A 160 -14.11 -16.83 -10.54
C ALA A 160 -14.81 -18.11 -11.01
N MET A 161 -14.12 -18.97 -11.76
CA MET A 161 -14.62 -20.28 -12.21
C MET A 161 -15.11 -21.16 -11.05
N LEU A 162 -14.37 -21.21 -9.94
CA LEU A 162 -14.79 -22.01 -8.79
C LEU A 162 -15.93 -21.36 -7.99
N ALA A 163 -16.09 -20.05 -8.04
CA ALA A 163 -17.23 -19.37 -7.45
C ALA A 163 -18.52 -19.63 -8.26
N THR A 164 -18.41 -19.69 -9.58
CA THR A 164 -19.54 -19.86 -10.52
C THR A 164 -19.98 -21.31 -10.65
N ARG A 165 -19.06 -22.27 -10.62
CA ARG A 165 -19.42 -23.69 -10.63
C ARG A 165 -20.23 -24.10 -9.40
N GLY A 166 -19.96 -23.47 -8.25
CA GLY A 166 -20.78 -23.64 -7.05
C GLY A 166 -22.22 -23.09 -7.18
N PHE A 167 -22.53 -22.33 -8.24
CA PHE A 167 -23.90 -21.96 -8.62
C PHE A 167 -24.51 -23.02 -9.54
N LEU A 168 -23.77 -23.41 -10.60
CA LEU A 168 -24.27 -24.34 -11.62
C LEU A 168 -24.45 -25.78 -11.11
N ASP A 169 -23.68 -26.20 -10.10
CA ASP A 169 -23.76 -27.52 -9.47
C ASP A 169 -24.65 -27.51 -8.19
N ASP A 170 -25.49 -26.48 -7.98
CA ASP A 170 -26.25 -26.21 -6.75
C ASP A 170 -25.39 -26.11 -5.47
N GLY A 171 -24.07 -26.01 -5.62
CA GLY A 171 -23.10 -25.92 -4.54
C GLY A 171 -22.29 -27.19 -4.31
N TYR A 172 -21.19 -27.06 -3.57
CA TYR A 172 -20.27 -28.17 -3.30
C TYR A 172 -20.75 -29.02 -2.14
N THR A 173 -20.87 -30.33 -2.35
CA THR A 173 -21.21 -31.31 -1.30
C THR A 173 -19.99 -31.80 -0.52
N SER A 174 -18.78 -31.55 -1.04
CA SER A 174 -17.53 -31.92 -0.40
C SER A 174 -16.36 -31.06 -0.85
N ARG A 175 -15.33 -31.01 -0.01
CA ARG A 175 -13.99 -30.48 -0.34
C ARG A 175 -13.47 -30.94 -1.70
N ASP A 176 -13.78 -32.16 -2.13
CA ASP A 176 -13.21 -32.77 -3.34
C ASP A 176 -14.03 -32.45 -4.59
N SER A 177 -15.35 -32.27 -4.45
CA SER A 177 -16.19 -31.69 -5.51
C SER A 177 -15.76 -30.25 -5.87
N ALA A 178 -15.17 -29.54 -4.89
CA ALA A 178 -14.60 -28.21 -5.06
C ALA A 178 -13.12 -28.21 -5.51
N LEU A 179 -12.62 -29.35 -6.01
CA LEU A 179 -11.29 -29.53 -6.57
C LEU A 179 -11.31 -30.04 -8.01
N TRP A 180 -10.22 -29.73 -8.72
CA TRP A 180 -9.91 -30.33 -10.02
C TRP A 180 -8.53 -30.98 -10.12
N THR A 181 -7.66 -30.87 -9.10
CA THR A 181 -6.31 -31.44 -9.15
C THR A 181 -6.19 -32.71 -8.31
N LYS A 182 -5.51 -33.74 -8.85
CA LYS A 182 -5.15 -34.98 -8.12
C LYS A 182 -4.33 -34.71 -6.85
N ALA A 183 -3.63 -33.57 -6.79
CA ALA A 183 -2.79 -33.16 -5.66
C ALA A 183 -3.55 -32.38 -4.55
N GLY A 184 -4.82 -32.06 -4.75
CA GLY A 184 -5.70 -31.51 -3.73
C GLY A 184 -5.31 -30.15 -3.13
N ARG A 185 -4.47 -29.34 -3.79
CA ARG A 185 -4.15 -27.97 -3.34
C ARG A 185 -5.23 -26.99 -3.82
N LYS A 186 -5.87 -26.31 -2.86
CA LYS A 186 -7.24 -25.78 -2.97
C LYS A 186 -7.34 -24.27 -3.14
N TYR A 187 -6.31 -23.53 -2.74
CA TYR A 187 -6.23 -22.07 -2.77
C TYR A 187 -4.76 -21.71 -3.02
N HIS A 188 -4.52 -20.73 -3.88
CA HIS A 188 -3.16 -20.20 -4.06
C HIS A 188 -2.80 -19.25 -2.93
N ASP A 189 -1.54 -18.86 -2.88
CA ASP A 189 -1.05 -17.89 -1.91
C ASP A 189 -1.68 -16.52 -2.14
N PHE A 190 -1.94 -15.77 -1.07
CA PHE A 190 -2.67 -14.49 -1.08
C PHE A 190 -4.07 -14.53 -1.70
N CYS A 191 -4.65 -15.70 -1.96
CA CYS A 191 -6.03 -15.81 -2.44
C CYS A 191 -6.99 -15.24 -1.39
N GLY A 192 -7.81 -14.26 -1.76
CA GLY A 192 -8.83 -13.67 -0.89
C GLY A 192 -10.17 -14.41 -0.84
N CYS A 193 -10.31 -15.52 -1.57
CA CYS A 193 -11.54 -16.30 -1.56
C CYS A 193 -11.83 -16.95 -0.20
N VAL A 194 -13.08 -16.87 0.24
CA VAL A 194 -13.60 -17.58 1.42
C VAL A 194 -14.58 -18.69 1.00
N ALA A 195 -15.01 -19.51 1.96
CA ALA A 195 -16.08 -20.49 1.76
C ALA A 195 -17.29 -20.10 2.62
N THR A 196 -18.52 -20.33 2.16
CA THR A 196 -19.73 -20.13 2.97
C THR A 196 -20.75 -21.23 2.67
N GLU A 197 -21.49 -21.66 3.70
CA GLU A 197 -22.58 -22.63 3.56
C GLU A 197 -23.74 -22.04 2.75
N ILE A 198 -24.39 -22.88 1.95
CA ILE A 198 -25.66 -22.57 1.30
C ILE A 198 -26.76 -23.13 2.20
N VAL A 199 -27.44 -22.25 2.93
CA VAL A 199 -28.49 -22.65 3.88
C VAL A 199 -29.85 -22.75 3.20
N ASP A 200 -30.21 -21.74 2.42
CA ASP A 200 -31.47 -21.66 1.65
C ASP A 200 -31.24 -20.84 0.38
N GLY A 201 -30.77 -21.53 -0.66
CA GLY A 201 -30.39 -20.91 -1.94
C GLY A 201 -29.36 -19.78 -1.83
N TRP A 202 -29.04 -19.19 -2.96
CA TRP A 202 -28.37 -17.89 -3.02
C TRP A 202 -28.59 -17.24 -4.39
N GLU A 203 -28.59 -15.91 -4.44
CA GLU A 203 -28.70 -15.16 -5.68
C GLU A 203 -27.35 -14.53 -6.04
N PRO A 204 -26.87 -14.70 -7.29
CA PRO A 204 -25.66 -14.04 -7.74
C PRO A 204 -25.82 -12.53 -7.75
N THR A 205 -24.78 -11.82 -7.30
CA THR A 205 -24.64 -10.39 -7.59
C THR A 205 -24.46 -10.17 -9.10
N PRO A 206 -24.70 -8.95 -9.62
CA PRO A 206 -24.42 -8.65 -11.03
C PRO A 206 -22.98 -8.97 -11.45
N GLN A 207 -22.01 -8.86 -10.52
CA GLN A 207 -20.63 -9.23 -10.78
C GLN A 207 -20.44 -10.75 -10.84
N GLU A 208 -21.01 -11.50 -9.89
CA GLU A 208 -20.98 -12.97 -9.92
C GLU A 208 -21.70 -13.50 -11.17
N GLN A 209 -22.79 -12.85 -11.60
CA GLN A 209 -23.48 -13.20 -12.84
C GLN A 209 -22.57 -13.06 -14.06
N ARG A 210 -21.80 -11.96 -14.17
CA ARG A 210 -20.81 -11.84 -15.25
C ARG A 210 -19.80 -12.98 -15.29
N TRP A 211 -19.38 -13.48 -14.12
CA TRP A 211 -18.48 -14.64 -14.07
C TRP A 211 -19.20 -15.94 -14.47
N ILE A 212 -20.48 -16.10 -14.11
CA ILE A 212 -21.30 -17.24 -14.53
C ILE A 212 -21.41 -17.23 -16.06
N ASP A 213 -21.79 -16.10 -16.65
CA ASP A 213 -21.94 -15.92 -18.10
C ASP A 213 -20.62 -16.20 -18.84
N ALA A 214 -19.48 -15.75 -18.28
CA ALA A 214 -18.15 -16.01 -18.83
C ALA A 214 -17.79 -17.50 -18.79
N TYR A 215 -18.16 -18.21 -17.72
CA TYR A 215 -17.95 -19.66 -17.63
C TYR A 215 -18.82 -20.43 -18.61
N GLU A 216 -20.11 -20.09 -18.73
CA GLU A 216 -21.02 -20.73 -19.68
C GLU A 216 -20.58 -20.50 -21.13
N THR A 217 -20.17 -19.27 -21.46
CA THR A 217 -19.60 -18.93 -22.77
C THR A 217 -18.35 -19.76 -23.07
N ALA A 218 -17.43 -19.86 -22.10
CA ALA A 218 -16.24 -20.69 -22.23
C ALA A 218 -16.59 -22.18 -22.39
N GLY A 219 -17.54 -22.69 -21.60
CA GLY A 219 -17.99 -24.08 -21.66
C GLY A 219 -18.66 -24.44 -22.99
N ALA A 220 -19.48 -23.54 -23.54
CA ALA A 220 -20.08 -23.71 -24.86
C ALA A 220 -18.99 -23.76 -25.95
N ALA A 221 -17.99 -22.87 -25.88
CA ALA A 221 -16.88 -22.84 -26.82
C ALA A 221 -15.98 -24.10 -26.73
N VAL A 222 -15.74 -24.65 -25.53
CA VAL A 222 -15.03 -25.93 -25.35
C VAL A 222 -15.85 -27.09 -25.93
N SER A 223 -17.14 -27.13 -25.62
CA SER A 223 -18.04 -28.21 -26.06
C SER A 223 -18.23 -28.23 -27.58
N ALA A 224 -18.29 -27.06 -28.22
CA ALA A 224 -18.36 -26.95 -29.69
C ALA A 224 -17.15 -27.58 -30.40
N GLN A 225 -16.01 -27.69 -29.71
CA GLN A 225 -14.78 -28.33 -30.21
C GLN A 225 -14.69 -29.82 -29.82
N GLY A 226 -15.70 -30.38 -29.17
CA GLY A 226 -15.70 -31.76 -28.69
C GLY A 226 -14.67 -32.04 -27.58
N LEU A 227 -14.18 -30.99 -26.90
CA LEU A 227 -13.19 -31.11 -25.83
C LEU A 227 -13.88 -31.32 -24.47
N PRO A 228 -13.24 -32.03 -23.52
CA PRO A 228 -13.77 -32.16 -22.17
C PRO A 228 -13.73 -30.81 -21.43
N LEU A 229 -14.73 -30.55 -20.58
CA LEU A 229 -14.76 -29.41 -19.67
C LEU A 229 -13.79 -29.65 -18.51
N THR A 230 -12.53 -29.24 -18.66
CA THR A 230 -11.51 -29.27 -17.60
C THR A 230 -10.98 -27.86 -17.37
N PRO A 231 -10.31 -27.58 -16.23
CA PRO A 231 -9.71 -26.26 -16.01
C PRO A 231 -8.76 -25.86 -17.13
N GLU A 232 -8.00 -26.82 -17.68
CA GLU A 232 -7.04 -26.58 -18.74
C GLU A 232 -7.71 -26.12 -20.05
N THR A 233 -8.92 -26.62 -20.34
CA THR A 233 -9.66 -26.25 -21.55
C THR A 233 -10.55 -25.02 -21.36
N VAL A 234 -11.13 -24.86 -20.17
CA VAL A 234 -12.09 -23.80 -19.84
C VAL A 234 -11.38 -22.49 -19.44
N LEU A 235 -10.32 -22.54 -18.63
CA LEU A 235 -9.69 -21.31 -18.08
C LEU A 235 -9.17 -20.34 -19.14
N PRO A 236 -8.52 -20.77 -20.24
CA PRO A 236 -8.08 -19.84 -21.27
C PRO A 236 -9.25 -19.06 -21.90
N ARG A 237 -10.33 -19.77 -22.26
CA ARG A 237 -11.54 -19.17 -22.85
C ARG A 237 -12.31 -18.30 -21.86
N MET A 238 -12.35 -18.71 -20.59
CA MET A 238 -12.98 -17.90 -19.55
C MET A 238 -12.19 -16.62 -19.28
N ARG A 239 -10.85 -16.64 -19.37
CA ARG A 239 -10.02 -15.41 -19.32
C ARG A 239 -10.40 -14.45 -20.43
N GLU A 240 -10.51 -14.95 -21.66
CA GLU A 240 -10.94 -14.16 -22.82
C GLU A 240 -12.34 -13.58 -22.61
N ALA A 241 -13.31 -14.40 -22.17
CA ALA A 241 -14.69 -13.96 -21.92
C ALA A 241 -14.79 -12.93 -20.77
N MET A 242 -14.02 -13.12 -19.69
CA MET A 242 -13.96 -12.15 -18.59
C MET A 242 -13.33 -10.83 -19.04
N ALA A 243 -12.22 -10.88 -19.78
CA ALA A 243 -11.59 -9.68 -20.33
C ALA A 243 -12.54 -8.93 -21.29
N ALA A 244 -13.34 -9.67 -22.06
CA ALA A 244 -14.32 -9.11 -22.98
C ALA A 244 -15.54 -8.44 -22.32
N THR A 245 -15.74 -8.59 -21.01
CA THR A 245 -16.88 -8.00 -20.28
C THR A 245 -16.47 -7.19 -19.05
N ALA A 246 -15.17 -7.10 -18.78
CA ALA A 246 -14.63 -6.32 -17.69
C ALA A 246 -14.78 -4.82 -17.97
N PRO A 247 -14.99 -3.99 -16.92
CA PRO A 247 -14.88 -2.53 -17.06
C PRO A 247 -13.50 -2.16 -17.61
N LEU A 248 -13.45 -1.23 -18.57
CA LEU A 248 -12.20 -0.82 -19.22
C LEU A 248 -11.16 -0.34 -18.19
N GLU A 249 -11.62 0.29 -17.12
CA GLU A 249 -10.78 0.82 -16.04
C GLU A 249 -10.07 -0.27 -15.22
N SER A 250 -10.54 -1.51 -15.29
CA SER A 250 -9.95 -2.66 -14.59
C SER A 250 -8.94 -3.43 -15.43
N LEU A 251 -8.81 -3.10 -16.72
CA LEU A 251 -7.96 -3.82 -17.66
C LEU A 251 -6.50 -3.34 -17.57
N THR A 252 -5.57 -4.26 -17.78
CA THR A 252 -4.15 -3.93 -18.03
C THR A 252 -3.99 -3.21 -19.36
N ARG A 253 -2.84 -2.58 -19.60
CA ARG A 253 -2.52 -1.92 -20.87
C ARG A 253 -2.75 -2.83 -22.07
N GLN A 254 -2.17 -4.04 -22.04
CA GLN A 254 -2.32 -5.00 -23.14
C GLN A 254 -3.79 -5.38 -23.35
N GLN A 255 -4.54 -5.61 -22.27
CA GLN A 255 -5.96 -5.95 -22.38
C GLN A 255 -6.80 -4.79 -22.92
N LEU A 256 -6.46 -3.54 -22.61
CA LEU A 256 -7.10 -2.36 -23.18
C LEU A 256 -6.80 -2.23 -24.68
N GLU A 257 -5.54 -2.44 -25.09
CA GLU A 257 -5.13 -2.45 -26.50
C GLU A 257 -5.88 -3.54 -27.29
N ASP A 258 -5.91 -4.77 -26.74
CA ASP A 258 -6.65 -5.88 -27.33
C ASP A 258 -8.17 -5.59 -27.39
N ARG A 259 -8.72 -4.96 -26.36
CA ARG A 259 -10.14 -4.59 -26.28
C ARG A 259 -10.49 -3.51 -27.29
N MET A 260 -9.62 -2.51 -27.45
CA MET A 260 -9.75 -1.45 -28.43
C MET A 260 -9.71 -2.03 -29.85
N GLN A 261 -8.72 -2.88 -30.16
CA GLN A 261 -8.63 -3.52 -31.48
C GLN A 261 -9.87 -4.39 -31.77
N ALA A 262 -10.30 -5.20 -30.80
CA ALA A 262 -11.49 -6.03 -30.97
C ALA A 262 -12.77 -5.20 -31.12
N ALA A 263 -12.85 -4.02 -30.51
CA ALA A 263 -13.97 -3.09 -30.70
C ALA A 263 -13.94 -2.48 -32.11
N MET A 264 -12.76 -2.08 -32.62
CA MET A 264 -12.59 -1.62 -33.99
C MET A 264 -13.00 -2.70 -35.02
N ASP A 265 -12.58 -3.95 -34.81
CA ASP A 265 -12.93 -5.08 -35.68
C ASP A 265 -14.44 -5.35 -35.73
N ARG A 266 -15.16 -5.01 -34.65
CA ARG A 266 -16.63 -5.11 -34.54
C ARG A 266 -17.36 -3.82 -34.96
N GLU A 267 -16.64 -2.81 -35.42
CA GLU A 267 -17.16 -1.46 -35.71
C GLU A 267 -17.84 -0.77 -34.51
N ASP A 268 -17.46 -1.15 -33.28
CA ASP A 268 -17.89 -0.49 -32.03
C ASP A 268 -16.94 0.68 -31.71
N TRP A 269 -17.12 1.77 -32.46
CA TRP A 269 -16.27 2.96 -32.35
C TRP A 269 -16.34 3.62 -30.96
N GLN A 270 -17.46 3.52 -30.26
CA GLN A 270 -17.63 4.11 -28.93
C GLN A 270 -16.82 3.37 -27.86
N GLU A 271 -16.72 2.04 -27.96
CA GLU A 271 -15.85 1.27 -27.07
C GLU A 271 -14.38 1.47 -27.43
N ALA A 272 -14.03 1.50 -28.72
CA ALA A 272 -12.67 1.77 -29.16
C ALA A 272 -12.16 3.14 -28.68
N GLU A 273 -12.97 4.19 -28.82
CA GLU A 273 -12.63 5.55 -28.38
C GLU A 273 -12.40 5.59 -26.86
N ARG A 274 -13.30 5.04 -26.05
CA ARG A 274 -13.14 5.00 -24.58
C ARG A 274 -11.90 4.23 -24.14
N ALA A 275 -11.59 3.12 -24.81
CA ALA A 275 -10.38 2.35 -24.51
C ALA A 275 -9.11 3.14 -24.89
N GLY A 276 -9.13 3.85 -26.02
CA GLY A 276 -8.05 4.74 -26.46
C GLY A 276 -7.83 5.91 -25.49
N GLU A 277 -8.89 6.60 -25.08
CA GLU A 277 -8.82 7.69 -24.09
C GLU A 277 -8.18 7.22 -22.78
N LEU A 278 -8.53 6.01 -22.31
CA LEU A 278 -7.92 5.43 -21.12
C LEU A 278 -6.44 5.10 -21.32
N LEU A 279 -6.05 4.57 -22.47
CA LEU A 279 -4.65 4.28 -22.79
C LEU A 279 -3.80 5.56 -22.80
N ASP A 280 -4.32 6.64 -23.35
CA ASP A 280 -3.61 7.93 -23.47
C ASP A 280 -3.50 8.67 -22.13
N SER A 281 -4.58 8.65 -21.33
CA SER A 281 -4.68 9.39 -20.06
C SER A 281 -4.10 8.67 -18.84
N SER A 282 -3.77 7.38 -18.97
CA SER A 282 -3.27 6.55 -17.87
C SER A 282 -1.77 6.30 -17.92
N PHE A 283 -1.22 5.87 -16.78
CA PHE A 283 0.15 5.37 -16.67
C PHE A 283 0.14 3.93 -16.17
N TYR A 284 1.13 3.16 -16.61
CA TYR A 284 1.20 1.72 -16.36
C TYR A 284 2.60 1.34 -15.89
N ASN A 285 2.67 0.42 -14.92
CA ASN A 285 3.93 -0.15 -14.47
C ASN A 285 4.48 -1.18 -15.47
N ALA A 286 5.67 -1.72 -15.19
CA ALA A 286 6.32 -2.72 -16.04
C ALA A 286 5.49 -4.01 -16.25
N ALA A 287 4.55 -4.31 -15.35
CA ALA A 287 3.62 -5.44 -15.48
C ALA A 287 2.34 -5.07 -16.26
N GLY A 288 2.26 -3.86 -16.83
CA GLY A 288 1.10 -3.37 -17.57
C GLY A 288 -0.10 -3.02 -16.70
N ARG A 289 0.05 -2.97 -15.36
CA ARG A 289 -1.04 -2.56 -14.46
C ARG A 289 -1.08 -1.05 -14.36
N ARG A 290 -2.29 -0.49 -14.35
CA ARG A 290 -2.49 0.95 -14.21
C ARG A 290 -2.03 1.42 -12.84
N LEU A 291 -1.33 2.54 -12.81
CA LEU A 291 -0.90 3.22 -11.59
C LEU A 291 -2.03 4.12 -11.07
N ASP A 292 -2.24 4.11 -9.76
CA ASP A 292 -3.18 5.03 -9.11
C ASP A 292 -2.51 6.39 -8.89
N MET A 293 -2.85 7.34 -9.76
CA MET A 293 -2.31 8.70 -9.73
C MET A 293 -3.10 9.66 -8.83
N ALA A 294 -4.01 9.15 -7.99
CA ALA A 294 -4.75 9.99 -7.03
C ALA A 294 -3.82 10.71 -6.05
N ASP A 295 -2.72 10.04 -5.67
CA ASP A 295 -1.61 10.64 -4.92
C ASP A 295 -0.29 10.36 -5.65
N PRO A 296 0.26 11.32 -6.40
CA PRO A 296 1.48 11.12 -7.17
C PRO A 296 2.73 10.97 -6.28
N TYR A 297 2.67 11.27 -4.98
CA TYR A 297 3.83 11.26 -4.08
C TYR A 297 4.09 9.90 -3.41
N ARG A 298 3.45 8.83 -3.88
CA ARG A 298 3.67 7.48 -3.36
C ARG A 298 4.99 6.90 -3.89
N ASP A 299 5.71 6.17 -3.04
CA ASP A 299 7.01 5.58 -3.39
C ASP A 299 6.98 4.75 -4.68
N GLU A 300 5.89 4.00 -4.91
CA GLU A 300 5.71 3.19 -6.11
C GLU A 300 5.73 4.01 -7.43
N ILE A 301 5.34 5.29 -7.37
CA ILE A 301 5.33 6.21 -8.51
C ILE A 301 6.72 6.79 -8.73
N PHE A 302 7.46 7.07 -7.66
CA PHE A 302 8.87 7.46 -7.75
C PHE A 302 9.70 6.35 -8.41
N ASP A 303 9.55 5.12 -7.92
CA ASP A 303 10.23 3.94 -8.47
C ASP A 303 9.87 3.74 -9.94
N TRP A 304 8.57 3.77 -10.27
CA TRP A 304 8.11 3.68 -11.66
C TRP A 304 8.76 4.74 -12.55
N TYR A 305 8.71 6.01 -12.14
CA TYR A 305 9.22 7.13 -12.93
C TYR A 305 10.70 6.98 -13.26
N THR A 306 11.53 6.47 -12.34
CA THR A 306 12.96 6.23 -12.62
C THR A 306 13.23 5.23 -13.74
N THR A 307 12.26 4.34 -14.01
CA THR A 307 12.35 3.29 -15.02
C THR A 307 11.52 3.58 -16.27
N ALA A 308 10.67 4.60 -16.24
CA ALA A 308 9.87 5.03 -17.38
C ALA A 308 10.74 5.62 -18.49
N ASP A 309 10.30 5.48 -19.74
CA ASP A 309 10.97 6.13 -20.87
C ASP A 309 10.78 7.67 -20.81
N PRO A 310 11.70 8.45 -21.42
CA PRO A 310 11.64 9.91 -21.34
C PRO A 310 10.32 10.52 -21.81
N GLY A 311 9.69 9.98 -22.87
CA GLY A 311 8.42 10.52 -23.36
C GLY A 311 7.27 10.28 -22.37
N THR A 312 7.27 9.14 -21.68
CA THR A 312 6.33 8.86 -20.60
C THR A 312 6.58 9.75 -19.38
N GLN A 313 7.84 10.04 -19.05
CA GLN A 313 8.20 10.97 -17.98
C GLN A 313 7.69 12.39 -18.27
N ASP A 314 7.94 12.90 -19.48
CA ASP A 314 7.50 14.23 -19.90
C ASP A 314 5.97 14.36 -19.83
N ARG A 315 5.24 13.39 -20.37
CA ARG A 315 3.77 13.35 -20.31
C ARG A 315 3.25 13.33 -18.86
N PHE A 316 3.94 12.64 -17.96
CA PHE A 316 3.58 12.64 -16.54
C PHE A 316 3.76 14.02 -15.90
N LEU A 317 4.90 14.67 -16.15
CA LEU A 317 5.15 16.02 -15.62
C LEU A 317 4.17 17.04 -16.20
N ASP A 318 3.85 16.95 -17.49
CA ASP A 318 2.83 17.79 -18.14
C ASP A 318 1.46 17.61 -17.48
N GLN A 319 1.09 16.37 -17.13
CA GLN A 319 -0.18 16.08 -16.47
C GLN A 319 -0.25 16.57 -15.02
N LEU A 320 0.89 16.66 -14.32
CA LEU A 320 0.96 17.29 -12.99
C LEU A 320 0.81 18.82 -13.06
N GLY A 321 1.28 19.42 -14.15
CA GLY A 321 1.35 20.87 -14.35
C GLY A 321 2.56 21.51 -13.65
N ASP A 322 2.96 22.68 -14.15
CA ASP A 322 4.21 23.39 -13.80
C ASP A 322 4.44 23.60 -12.30
N GLU A 323 3.38 23.93 -11.55
CA GLU A 323 3.49 24.21 -10.11
C GLU A 323 3.77 22.93 -9.29
N ARG A 324 3.27 21.78 -9.74
CA ARG A 324 3.41 20.51 -9.02
C ARG A 324 4.60 19.69 -9.48
N SER A 325 4.98 19.79 -10.76
CA SER A 325 6.09 19.03 -11.35
C SER A 325 7.42 19.30 -10.65
N SER A 326 7.71 20.56 -10.32
CA SER A 326 8.94 20.95 -9.62
C SER A 326 9.03 20.35 -8.20
N GLY A 327 7.98 20.52 -7.40
CA GLY A 327 7.93 19.95 -6.04
C GLY A 327 7.91 18.42 -6.03
N TRP A 328 7.33 17.81 -7.06
CA TRP A 328 7.33 16.36 -7.22
C TRP A 328 8.71 15.82 -7.57
N LEU A 329 9.45 16.45 -8.49
CA LEU A 329 10.82 16.06 -8.84
C LEU A 329 11.77 16.16 -7.62
N GLU A 330 11.57 17.18 -6.78
CA GLU A 330 12.30 17.31 -5.51
C GLU A 330 12.00 16.16 -4.54
N ALA A 331 10.72 15.79 -4.39
CA ALA A 331 10.30 14.68 -3.55
C ALA A 331 10.84 13.33 -4.06
N GLN A 332 10.79 13.11 -5.37
CA GLN A 332 11.30 11.91 -6.04
C GLN A 332 12.82 11.77 -5.87
N TYR A 333 13.57 12.88 -6.01
CA TYR A 333 15.01 12.88 -5.79
C TYR A 333 15.37 12.57 -4.32
N ALA A 334 14.60 13.12 -3.36
CA ALA A 334 14.79 12.84 -1.94
C ALA A 334 14.55 11.35 -1.62
N ALA A 335 13.47 10.78 -2.15
CA ALA A 335 13.09 9.38 -1.95
C ALA A 335 14.13 8.41 -2.55
N THR A 336 14.57 8.67 -3.78
CA THR A 336 15.46 7.76 -4.52
C THR A 336 16.93 7.83 -4.10
N THR A 337 17.39 8.96 -3.57
CA THR A 337 18.81 9.13 -3.18
C THR A 337 19.07 9.05 -1.68
N GLY A 338 18.01 8.99 -0.86
CA GLY A 338 18.12 9.00 0.61
C GLY A 338 18.71 10.30 1.17
N LYS A 339 18.90 11.33 0.34
CA LYS A 339 19.38 12.65 0.75
C LYS A 339 18.18 13.52 1.06
N ALA A 340 18.04 13.90 2.33
CA ALA A 340 17.08 14.93 2.72
C ALA A 340 17.32 16.19 1.88
N THR A 341 16.30 16.66 1.19
CA THR A 341 16.33 17.98 0.54
C THR A 341 16.45 19.02 1.64
N LYS A 342 17.38 19.98 1.48
CA LYS A 342 17.40 21.17 2.34
C LYS A 342 16.10 21.92 2.08
N GLN A 343 15.10 21.68 2.92
CA GLN A 343 13.85 22.41 2.90
C GLN A 343 14.17 23.90 3.05
N VAL A 344 13.76 24.73 2.09
CA VAL A 344 13.76 26.18 2.30
C VAL A 344 12.73 26.42 3.40
N PRO A 345 13.11 26.92 4.60
CA PRO A 345 12.18 27.05 5.70
C PRO A 345 11.03 27.96 5.30
N THR A 346 9.82 27.68 5.77
CA THR A 346 8.65 28.54 5.53
C THR A 346 8.92 29.95 6.07
N GLY A 347 8.19 30.98 5.60
CA GLY A 347 8.38 32.35 6.07
C GLY A 347 8.26 32.52 7.59
N ARG A 348 7.47 31.66 8.25
CA ARG A 348 7.37 31.58 9.71
C ARG A 348 8.62 30.95 10.34
N GLU A 349 9.09 29.83 9.82
CA GLU A 349 10.31 29.17 10.33
C GLU A 349 11.55 30.02 10.09
N GLN A 350 11.66 30.71 8.95
CA GLN A 350 12.74 31.68 8.72
C GLN A 350 12.73 32.78 9.78
N ARG A 351 11.53 33.21 10.22
CA ARG A 351 11.39 34.24 11.25
C ARG A 351 11.80 33.74 12.63
N GLU A 352 11.36 32.55 13.02
CA GLU A 352 11.76 31.90 14.27
C GLU A 352 13.28 31.66 14.32
N GLN A 353 13.87 31.23 13.19
CA GLN A 353 15.32 31.05 13.06
C GLN A 353 16.09 32.37 13.11
N TYR A 354 15.58 33.44 12.48
CA TYR A 354 16.18 34.76 12.57
C TYR A 354 16.13 35.31 14.00
N GLU A 355 15.02 35.14 14.71
CA GLU A 355 14.90 35.57 16.10
C GLU A 355 15.88 34.82 17.01
N ALA A 356 16.06 33.51 16.80
CA ALA A 356 17.09 32.73 17.51
C ALA A 356 18.52 33.17 17.18
N HIS A 357 18.79 33.52 15.92
CA HIS A 357 20.08 34.06 15.50
C HIS A 357 20.36 35.43 16.16
N ILE A 358 19.40 36.35 16.14
CA ILE A 358 19.53 37.66 16.80
C ILE A 358 19.73 37.51 18.30
N GLU A 359 19.08 36.55 18.97
CA GLU A 359 19.31 36.29 20.39
C GLU A 359 20.75 35.85 20.67
N THR A 360 21.28 34.96 19.83
CA THR A 360 22.65 34.47 19.95
C THR A 360 23.67 35.60 19.73
N GLU A 361 23.46 36.40 18.68
CA GLU A 361 24.28 37.57 18.37
C GLU A 361 24.19 38.64 19.46
N TYR A 362 23.00 38.86 20.03
CA TYR A 362 22.79 39.78 21.14
C TYR A 362 23.62 39.37 22.36
N LEU A 363 23.58 38.10 22.75
CA LEU A 363 24.33 37.59 23.91
C LEU A 363 25.85 37.66 23.68
N ALA A 364 26.31 37.36 22.45
CA ALA A 364 27.71 37.49 22.08
C ALA A 364 28.17 38.95 22.13
N ALA A 365 27.38 39.87 21.58
CA ALA A 365 27.64 41.31 21.62
C ALA A 365 27.59 41.87 23.04
N GLU A 366 26.65 41.42 23.88
CA GLU A 366 26.56 41.82 25.29
C GLU A 366 27.81 41.43 26.05
N ASN A 367 28.30 40.21 25.84
CA ASN A 367 29.53 39.72 26.45
C ASN A 367 30.76 40.49 25.93
N ALA A 368 30.85 40.72 24.62
CA ALA A 368 31.98 41.43 24.01
C ALA A 368 32.05 42.91 24.41
N THR A 369 30.89 43.55 24.59
CA THR A 369 30.79 44.98 24.97
C THR A 369 30.65 45.21 26.47
N ASN A 370 30.69 44.14 27.29
CA ASN A 370 30.37 44.18 28.72
C ASN A 370 29.04 44.90 29.02
N GLY A 371 28.04 44.73 28.14
CA GLY A 371 26.72 45.39 28.21
C GLY A 371 26.68 46.84 27.73
N HIS A 372 27.80 47.42 27.31
CA HIS A 372 27.86 48.80 26.80
C HIS A 372 27.61 48.87 25.29
N MET A 373 26.42 48.49 24.83
CA MET A 373 26.07 48.46 23.39
C MET A 373 25.55 49.78 22.82
N LEU A 374 25.16 50.73 23.67
CA LEU A 374 24.50 51.98 23.27
C LEU A 374 25.27 53.24 23.68
N THR A 375 25.22 54.26 22.84
CA THR A 375 25.66 55.62 23.18
C THR A 375 24.84 56.20 24.34
N ALA A 376 25.42 57.16 25.05
CA ALA A 376 24.73 57.86 26.13
C ALA A 376 23.46 58.58 25.64
N GLN A 377 23.50 59.13 24.42
CA GLN A 377 22.35 59.80 23.80
C GLN A 377 21.21 58.82 23.49
N ALA A 378 21.51 57.64 22.93
CA ALA A 378 20.49 56.63 22.64
C ALA A 378 19.85 56.08 23.91
N ARG A 379 20.64 55.86 24.97
CA ARG A 379 20.12 55.48 26.30
C ARG A 379 19.23 56.55 26.91
N ALA A 380 19.63 57.82 26.85
CA ALA A 380 18.82 58.94 27.33
C ALA A 380 17.50 59.10 26.55
N ALA A 381 17.47 58.67 25.29
CA ALA A 381 16.27 58.62 24.45
C ALA A 381 15.38 57.38 24.67
N GLY A 382 15.68 56.55 25.68
CA GLY A 382 14.89 55.37 26.04
C GLY A 382 15.01 54.19 25.08
N ARG A 383 16.08 54.13 24.27
CA ARG A 383 16.35 53.00 23.38
C ARG A 383 16.94 51.83 24.15
N THR A 384 16.61 50.63 23.70
CA THR A 384 17.15 49.38 24.22
C THR A 384 18.21 48.83 23.28
N SER A 385 19.18 48.09 23.81
CA SER A 385 20.24 47.50 22.99
C SER A 385 19.65 46.58 21.90
N ARG A 386 18.51 45.91 22.16
CA ARG A 386 17.82 45.07 21.17
C ARG A 386 17.31 45.83 19.94
N ASP A 387 17.03 47.13 20.07
CA ASP A 387 16.58 47.96 18.94
C ASP A 387 17.65 48.08 17.84
N LEU A 388 18.91 47.81 18.18
CA LEU A 388 20.04 47.86 17.25
C LEU A 388 19.93 46.85 16.09
N TRP A 389 19.14 45.78 16.20
CA TRP A 389 18.96 44.79 15.12
C TRP A 389 17.67 44.99 14.30
N SER A 390 16.82 45.94 14.69
CA SER A 390 15.52 46.21 14.02
C SER A 390 15.50 47.51 13.21
N VAL A 391 16.45 48.42 13.42
CA VAL A 391 16.52 49.72 12.73
C VAL A 391 17.38 49.69 11.46
N ASN A 392 17.31 50.70 10.59
CA ASN A 392 18.21 50.80 9.44
C ASN A 392 19.68 51.04 9.88
N GLU A 393 20.63 50.87 8.96
CA GLU A 393 22.06 51.02 9.23
C GLU A 393 22.45 52.41 9.77
N SER A 394 21.97 53.49 9.16
CA SER A 394 22.28 54.86 9.60
C SER A 394 21.85 55.10 11.05
N THR A 395 20.65 54.63 11.41
CA THR A 395 20.12 54.73 12.77
C THR A 395 20.92 53.85 13.73
N ALA A 396 21.23 52.61 13.34
CA ALA A 396 22.05 51.70 14.16
C ALA A 396 23.42 52.29 14.46
N ARG A 397 24.10 52.87 13.46
CA ARG A 397 25.40 53.56 13.63
C ARG A 397 25.32 54.72 14.62
N SER A 398 24.24 55.51 14.55
CA SER A 398 24.06 56.64 15.47
C SER A 398 23.79 56.22 16.92
N TRP A 399 23.26 55.00 17.13
CA TRP A 399 22.86 54.51 18.46
C TRP A 399 23.88 53.58 19.10
N ALA A 400 24.65 52.86 18.28
CA ALA A 400 25.67 51.92 18.71
C ALA A 400 26.85 52.63 19.40
N SER A 401 27.34 52.05 20.49
CA SER A 401 28.60 52.47 21.10
C SER A 401 29.80 52.15 20.19
N PRO A 402 30.97 52.79 20.41
CA PRO A 402 32.21 52.42 19.70
C PRO A 402 32.54 50.93 19.80
N GLU A 403 32.34 50.32 20.97
CA GLU A 403 32.57 48.90 21.22
C GLU A 403 31.61 48.01 20.41
N MET A 404 30.36 48.45 20.23
CA MET A 404 29.38 47.74 19.41
C MET A 404 29.69 47.85 17.91
N LEU A 405 30.17 49.02 17.45
CA LEU A 405 30.62 49.20 16.08
C LEU A 405 31.85 48.34 15.77
N GLU A 406 32.80 48.24 16.71
CA GLU A 406 33.95 47.35 16.60
C GLU A 406 33.54 45.87 16.55
N TYR A 407 32.55 45.47 17.37
CA TYR A 407 31.98 44.13 17.31
C TYR A 407 31.39 43.82 15.94
N TRP A 408 30.57 44.72 15.39
CA TRP A 408 30.00 44.55 14.04
C TRP A 408 31.01 44.63 12.91
N ASP A 409 32.15 45.30 13.10
CA ASP A 409 33.22 45.26 12.11
C ASP A 409 33.82 43.87 11.94
N GLN A 410 33.90 43.11 13.03
CA GLN A 410 34.46 41.76 13.04
C GLN A 410 33.43 40.69 12.66
N HIS A 411 32.17 40.87 13.07
CA HIS A 411 31.14 39.82 12.97
C HIS A 411 30.05 40.14 11.93
N GLY A 412 30.01 41.37 11.44
CA GLY A 412 28.92 41.88 10.62
C GLY A 412 27.65 42.14 11.42
N ARG A 413 26.65 42.71 10.74
CA ARG A 413 25.29 42.90 11.28
C ARG A 413 24.28 42.28 10.33
N MET A 414 23.73 41.13 10.72
CA MET A 414 22.73 40.43 9.94
C MET A 414 21.36 41.14 10.06
N THR A 415 20.79 41.60 8.94
CA THR A 415 19.42 42.10 8.90
C THR A 415 18.45 41.02 8.42
N TRP A 416 17.15 41.23 8.62
CA TRP A 416 16.12 40.33 8.09
C TRP A 416 16.21 40.15 6.57
N THR A 417 16.48 41.24 5.84
CA THR A 417 16.66 41.20 4.38
C THR A 417 17.88 40.33 4.00
N ASP A 418 18.96 40.42 4.77
CA ASP A 418 20.18 39.63 4.56
C ASP A 418 19.95 38.15 4.88
N TRP A 419 19.20 37.88 5.94
CA TRP A 419 18.77 36.54 6.32
C TRP A 419 17.92 35.87 5.22
N GLN A 420 17.03 36.64 4.59
CA GLN A 420 16.22 36.18 3.46
C GLN A 420 17.07 35.94 2.20
N ALA A 421 18.05 36.80 1.93
CA ALA A 421 18.97 36.65 0.78
C ALA A 421 19.85 35.39 0.93
N MET A 422 20.34 35.12 2.14
CA MET A 422 21.11 33.91 2.47
C MET A 422 20.33 32.62 2.17
N HIS A 423 19.04 32.57 2.55
CA HIS A 423 18.19 31.40 2.27
C HIS A 423 17.83 31.24 0.78
N ARG A 424 18.02 32.28 -0.03
CA ARG A 424 17.85 32.26 -1.49
C ARG A 424 19.17 32.04 -2.26
N GLY A 425 20.28 31.87 -1.55
CA GLY A 425 21.61 31.68 -2.16
C GLY A 425 22.28 32.96 -2.66
N ASP A 426 21.73 34.14 -2.36
CA ASP A 426 22.26 35.45 -2.76
C ASP A 426 23.07 36.06 -1.60
N THR A 427 24.37 35.72 -1.52
CA THR A 427 25.23 36.08 -0.36
C THR A 427 26.24 37.20 -0.66
N ASP A 428 26.32 37.69 -1.89
CA ASP A 428 27.34 38.65 -2.35
C ASP A 428 27.21 40.04 -1.70
N GLY A 429 26.02 40.42 -1.22
CA GLY A 429 25.76 41.67 -0.50
C GLY A 429 25.98 41.60 1.01
N ILE A 430 26.11 40.40 1.58
CA ILE A 430 26.24 40.16 3.03
C ILE A 430 27.72 40.32 3.43
N GLN A 431 28.63 39.74 2.66
CA GLN A 431 30.08 39.76 2.93
C GLN A 431 30.75 41.14 2.76
N LYS A 432 30.12 42.07 2.03
CA LYS A 432 30.70 43.40 1.74
C LYS A 432 30.55 44.41 2.89
N ARG A 433 29.83 44.07 3.96
CA ARG A 433 29.50 44.99 5.07
C ARG A 433 30.33 44.79 6.35
N SER A 434 31.19 43.75 6.42
CA SER A 434 32.19 43.63 7.49
C SER A 434 33.34 44.62 7.27
N GLY A 435 33.87 45.21 8.36
CA GLY A 435 34.99 46.16 8.32
C GLY A 435 34.67 47.59 7.86
N THR A 436 33.39 48.02 7.90
CA THR A 436 32.94 49.36 7.49
C THR A 436 32.18 50.14 8.56
N TRP A 437 31.97 49.59 9.76
CA TRP A 437 31.18 50.15 10.86
C TRP A 437 31.93 51.21 11.67
N LEU A 438 33.26 51.13 11.78
CA LEU A 438 34.11 52.18 12.38
C LEU A 438 34.51 53.30 11.40
N GLN A 439 34.24 53.13 10.11
CA GLN A 439 34.42 54.17 9.07
C GLN A 439 33.18 55.07 8.99
#